data_AF-A0A1G2PIG7-F1
#
_entry.id   AF-A0A1G2PIG7-F1
#
_cell.length_a   1.000
_cell.length_b   1.000
_cell.length_c   1.000
_cell.angle_alpha   90.00
_cell.angle_beta   90.00
_cell.angle_gamma   90.00
#
_symmetry.space_group_name_H-M   'P 1'
#
loop_
_entity.id
_entity.type
_entity.pdbx_description
1 polymer ?
#
loop_
_entity_poly.entity_id
_entity_poly.type
_entity_poly.pdbx_seq_one_letter_code
_entity_poly.pdbx_strand_id
1 'polypeptide(L)' 'MITKDTNLGELVDKYPALAQFLYKEYGLHCVNCIANASDTLETGMKLHGYGDNAIKDAARAVNTFVSRLNQEAAL' A
#
# COMPACT_ATOMS: atom_id res chain seq x y z
N MET A 1 -8.25 6.90 6.44
CA MET A 1 -8.72 5.78 5.61
C MET A 1 -7.92 5.79 4.33
N ILE A 2 -7.34 4.65 3.94
CA ILE A 2 -6.50 4.50 2.75
C ILE A 2 -7.39 4.17 1.55
N THR A 3 -7.14 4.79 0.41
CA THR A 3 -7.91 4.59 -0.83
C THR A 3 -6.97 4.27 -1.98
N LYS A 4 -7.54 3.99 -3.16
CA LYS A 4 -6.75 3.74 -4.38
C LYS A 4 -5.90 4.96 -4.80
N ASP A 5 -6.31 6.17 -4.40
CA ASP A 5 -5.63 7.42 -4.72
C ASP A 5 -4.57 7.80 -3.68
N THR A 6 -4.39 6.99 -2.62
CA THR A 6 -3.36 7.23 -1.61
C THR A 6 -1.96 7.04 -2.22
N ASN A 7 -1.09 8.02 -2.00
CA ASN A 7 0.31 7.99 -2.41
C ASN A 7 1.06 6.87 -1.67
N LEU A 8 1.83 6.06 -2.40
CA LEU A 8 2.56 4.93 -1.85
C LEU A 8 3.75 5.37 -1.00
N GLY A 9 4.47 6.43 -1.39
CA GLY A 9 5.56 7.01 -0.61
C GLY A 9 5.10 7.48 0.77
N GLU A 10 4.07 8.35 0.80
CA GLU A 10 3.48 8.82 2.06
C GLU A 10 2.97 7.66 2.93
N LEU A 11 2.42 6.63 2.29
CA LEU A 11 1.87 5.47 2.98
C LEU A 11 2.96 4.65 3.68
N VAL A 12 4.07 4.35 3.00
CA VAL A 12 5.17 3.56 3.58
C VAL A 12 6.04 4.38 4.52
N ASP A 13 6.15 5.69 4.34
CA ASP A 13 6.80 6.58 5.31
C ASP A 13 6.05 6.57 6.64
N LYS A 14 4.71 6.59 6.59
CA LYS A 14 3.86 6.53 7.79
C LYS A 14 3.81 5.14 8.41
N TYR A 15 3.82 4.09 7.59
CA TYR A 15 3.72 2.70 8.04
C TYR A 15 4.80 1.85 7.35
N PRO A 16 6.06 1.88 7.82
CA PRO A 16 7.18 1.19 7.15
C PRO A 16 6.96 -0.30 6.92
N ALA A 17 6.22 -0.98 7.80
CA ALA A 17 5.88 -2.40 7.65
C ALA A 17 4.99 -2.69 6.41
N LEU A 18 4.25 -1.70 5.90
CA LEU A 18 3.46 -1.86 4.67
C LEU A 18 4.34 -2.05 3.43
N ALA A 19 5.56 -1.51 3.41
CA ALA A 19 6.45 -1.70 2.25
C ALA A 19 6.70 -3.19 1.99
N GLN A 20 6.96 -3.96 3.05
CA GLN A 20 7.15 -5.40 2.93
C GLN A 20 5.87 -6.14 2.53
N PHE A 21 4.72 -5.74 3.09
CA PHE A 21 3.41 -6.31 2.73
C PHE A 21 3.08 -6.07 1.25
N LEU A 22 3.19 -4.83 0.78
CA LEU A 22 2.90 -4.45 -0.61
C LEU A 22 3.85 -5.12 -1.61
N TYR A 23 5.13 -5.26 -1.24
CA TYR A 23 6.11 -6.01 -2.03
C TYR A 23 5.75 -7.50 -2.14
N LYS A 24 5.44 -8.18 -1.02
CA LYS A 24 5.19 -9.62 -1.00
C LYS A 24 3.85 -10.01 -1.62
N GLU A 25 2.79 -9.28 -1.29
CA GLU A 25 1.41 -9.65 -1.67
C GLU A 25 1.02 -9.13 -3.06
N TYR A 26 1.57 -8.00 -3.49
CA TYR A 26 1.18 -7.33 -4.74
C TYR A 26 2.36 -7.10 -5.69
N GLY A 27 3.56 -7.55 -5.34
CA GLY A 27 4.74 -7.40 -6.21
C GLY A 27 5.17 -5.95 -6.43
N LEU A 28 4.71 -4.99 -5.60
CA LEU A 28 5.00 -3.57 -5.79
C LEU A 28 6.43 -3.27 -5.35
N HIS A 29 7.39 -3.44 -6.26
CA HIS A 29 8.80 -3.15 -5.98
C HIS A 29 9.06 -1.64 -5.84
N CYS A 30 8.21 -0.82 -6.47
CA CYS A 30 8.33 0.63 -6.43
C CYS A 30 8.28 1.19 -5.00
N VAL A 31 7.60 0.52 -4.07
CA VAL A 31 7.50 0.96 -2.66
C VAL A 31 8.84 1.06 -1.95
N ASN A 32 9.88 0.36 -2.44
CA ASN A 32 11.25 0.40 -1.92
C ASN A 32 12.19 1.30 -2.75
N CYS A 33 11.64 2.08 -3.68
CA CYS A 33 12.38 2.96 -4.57
C CYS A 33 11.88 4.40 -4.43
N ILE A 34 12.72 5.38 -4.76
CA ILE A 34 12.36 6.81 -4.74
C ILE A 34 11.20 7.17 -5.68
N ALA A 35 10.90 6.32 -6.66
CA ALA A 35 9.78 6.51 -7.58
C ALA A 35 8.40 6.44 -6.89
N ASN A 36 8.30 5.83 -5.69
CA ASN A 36 7.03 5.72 -4.95
C ASN A 36 6.40 7.08 -4.61
N ALA A 37 7.18 8.15 -4.58
CA ALA A 37 6.73 9.50 -4.26
C ALA A 37 5.71 10.03 -5.28
N SER A 38 5.67 9.47 -6.49
CA SER A 38 4.72 9.85 -7.53
C SER A 38 3.63 8.79 -7.79
N ASP A 39 3.72 7.61 -7.16
CA ASP A 39 2.77 6.52 -7.39
C ASP A 39 1.64 6.54 -6.35
N THR A 40 0.41 6.35 -6.84
CA THR A 40 -0.72 5.96 -5.99
C THR A 40 -0.81 4.43 -5.90
N LEU A 41 -1.59 3.93 -4.93
CA LEU A 41 -1.91 2.50 -4.87
C LEU A 41 -2.49 1.99 -6.19
N GLU A 42 -3.37 2.76 -6.83
CA GLU A 42 -3.96 2.40 -8.12
C GLU A 42 -2.90 2.32 -9.23
N THR A 43 -2.11 3.38 -9.41
CA THR A 43 -1.12 3.45 -10.50
C THR A 43 -0.06 2.37 -10.34
N GLY A 44 0.46 2.19 -9.11
CA GLY A 44 1.42 1.15 -8.80
C GLY A 44 0.88 -0.25 -9.11
N MET A 45 -0.35 -0.55 -8.72
CA MET A 45 -0.96 -1.86 -9.03
C MET A 45 -1.30 -2.04 -10.52
N LYS A 46 -1.75 -0.99 -11.21
CA LYS A 46 -2.04 -1.08 -12.65
C LYS A 46 -0.80 -1.36 -13.50
N LEU A 47 0.36 -0.81 -13.13
CA LEU A 47 1.65 -1.14 -13.77
C LEU A 47 2.02 -2.62 -13.67
N HIS A 48 1.48 -3.31 -12.67
CA HIS A 48 1.67 -4.75 -12.44
C HIS A 48 0.49 -5.60 -12.94
N GLY A 49 -0.44 -5.03 -13.72
CA GLY A 49 -1.51 -5.76 -14.39
C GLY A 49 -2.76 -6.06 -13.55
N TYR A 50 -2.89 -5.45 -12.38
CA TYR A 50 -4.09 -5.60 -11.55
C TYR A 50 -5.26 -4.75 -12.08
N GLY A 51 -6.45 -5.34 -12.09
CA GLY A 51 -7.70 -4.64 -12.39
C GLY A 51 -8.37 -4.01 -11.17
N ASP A 52 -9.38 -3.17 -11.41
CA ASP A 52 -10.03 -2.33 -10.39
C ASP A 52 -10.56 -3.12 -9.17
N ASN A 53 -11.07 -4.34 -9.37
CA ASN A 53 -11.54 -5.18 -8.26
C ASN A 53 -10.38 -5.57 -7.33
N ALA A 54 -9.24 -5.99 -7.88
CA ALA A 54 -8.06 -6.33 -7.08
C ALA A 54 -7.51 -5.11 -6.33
N ILE A 55 -7.55 -3.93 -6.94
CA ILE A 55 -7.12 -2.68 -6.32
C ILE A 55 -8.04 -2.29 -5.15
N LYS A 56 -9.36 -2.44 -5.34
CA LYS A 56 -10.35 -2.23 -4.27
C LYS A 56 -10.12 -3.19 -3.11
N ASP A 57 -9.74 -4.43 -3.40
CA ASP A 57 -9.47 -5.46 -2.39
C ASP A 57 -8.17 -5.18 -1.64
N ALA A 58 -7.13 -4.75 -2.35
CA ALA A 58 -5.87 -4.29 -1.77
C ALA A 58 -6.07 -3.10 -0.83
N ALA A 59 -6.87 -2.10 -1.22
CA ALA A 59 -7.17 -0.97 -0.35
C ALA A 59 -7.81 -1.44 0.97
N ARG A 60 -8.70 -2.44 0.94
CA ARG A 60 -9.30 -3.01 2.17
C ARG A 60 -8.29 -3.79 3.01
N ALA A 61 -7.42 -4.57 2.37
CA ALA A 61 -6.37 -5.32 3.04
C ALA A 61 -5.38 -4.37 3.74
N VAL A 62 -4.95 -3.30 3.06
CA VAL A 62 -4.08 -2.27 3.60
C VAL A 62 -4.71 -1.56 4.81
N ASN A 63 -5.98 -1.16 4.73
CA ASN A 63 -6.68 -0.57 5.89
C ASN A 63 -6.75 -1.55 7.07
N THR A 64 -6.97 -2.84 6.81
CA THR A 64 -7.00 -3.88 7.86
C THR A 64 -5.63 -4.03 8.51
N PHE A 65 -4.56 -4.06 7.71
CA PHE A 65 -3.18 -4.13 8.20
C PHE A 65 -2.85 -2.92 9.10
N VAL A 66 -3.15 -1.71 8.64
CA VAL A 66 -2.93 -0.47 9.42
C VAL A 66 -3.74 -0.45 10.71
N SER A 67 -4.99 -0.91 10.67
CA SER A 67 -5.81 -0.99 11.89
C SER A 67 -5.18 -1.89 12.95
N ARG A 68 -4.56 -3.01 12.55
CA ARG A 68 -3.88 -3.93 13.47
C ARG A 68 -2.61 -3.31 14.05
N LEU A 69 -1.78 -2.69 13.20
CA LEU A 69 -0.58 -1.97 13.67
C LEU A 69 -0.91 -0.89 14.70
N ASN A 70 -1.97 -0.10 14.47
CA ASN A 70 -2.37 0.95 15.40
C ASN A 70 -2.92 0.39 16.73
N GLN A 71 -3.48 -0.82 16.72
CA GLN A 71 -3.96 -1.49 17.94
C GLN A 71 -2.79 -2.09 18.73
N GLU A 72 -1.79 -2.64 18.06
CA GLU A 72 -0.57 -3.18 18.69
C GLU A 72 0.30 -2.07 19.29
N ALA A 73 0.41 -0.92 18.62
CA ALA A 73 1.18 0.23 19.13
C ALA A 73 0.49 0.97 20.31
N ALA A 74 -0.76 0.64 20.62
CA ALA A 74 -1.51 1.23 21.74
C ALA A 74 -1.38 0.44 23.06
N LEU A 75 -0.56 -0.63 23.08
CA LEU A 75 -0.21 -1.45 24.23
C LEU A 75 1.21 -1.14 24.71
#